data_AF-A0A178UU28-F1
#
_entry.id   AF-A0A178UU28-F1
#
_cell.length_a   1.000
_cell.length_b   1.000
_cell.length_c   1.000
_cell.angle_alpha   90.00
_cell.angle_beta   90.00
_cell.angle_gamma   90.00
#
_symmetry.space_group_name_H-M   'P 1'
#
loop_
_entity.id
_entity.type
_entity.pdbx_description
1 polymer ?
#
loop_
_entity_poly.entity_id
_entity_poly.type
_entity_poly.pdbx_seq_one_letter_code
_entity_poly.pdbx_strand_id
1 'polypeptide(L)'
;MAVPLPARPQSPEGFYAINNQFQTNGPKGFSELKILANGDMFVRMDLPGVPDEGGMSVYHNRSEESVVVYAKAPKVHTHDSTERRYLTSTGIGCSCCAILSMTTHMSDGVFRLTLSKTRIDPNRSSCIGQYHPSFSNISYARRL
;
A
#
# COMPACT_ATOMS: atom_id res chain seq x y z
N MET A 1 12.41 -40.19 12.64
CA MET A 1 12.05 -39.20 13.67
C MET A 1 12.76 -37.90 13.33
N ALA A 2 12.04 -36.79 13.17
CA ALA A 2 12.66 -35.50 12.86
C ALA A 2 13.17 -34.85 14.15
N VAL A 3 14.44 -34.44 14.16
CA VAL A 3 15.08 -33.77 15.29
C VAL A 3 14.47 -32.36 15.41
N PRO A 4 13.95 -31.95 16.58
CA PRO A 4 13.46 -30.59 16.77
C PRO A 4 14.64 -29.62 16.73
N LEU A 5 14.68 -28.75 15.72
CA LEU A 5 15.62 -27.63 15.73
C LEU A 5 15.16 -26.62 16.79
N PRO A 6 16.07 -26.11 17.64
CA PRO A 6 15.71 -25.05 18.57
C PRO A 6 15.25 -23.83 17.77
N ALA A 7 14.20 -23.17 18.24
CA ALA A 7 13.70 -21.91 17.68
C ALA A 7 14.71 -20.79 17.92
N ARG A 8 15.84 -20.81 17.21
CA ARG A 8 16.69 -19.63 17.06
C ARG A 8 15.90 -18.61 16.25
N PRO A 9 15.76 -17.35 16.69
CA PRO A 9 15.30 -16.29 15.82
C PRO A 9 16.26 -16.24 14.62
N GLN A 10 15.77 -16.41 13.40
CA GLN A 10 16.62 -16.45 12.21
C GLN A 10 17.16 -15.07 11.77
N SER A 11 16.90 -14.00 12.52
CA SER A 11 17.71 -12.76 12.48
C SER A 11 17.58 -11.97 13.79
N PRO A 12 18.66 -11.29 14.25
CA PRO A 12 18.59 -10.34 15.37
C PRO A 12 17.67 -9.15 15.09
N GLU A 13 17.47 -8.76 13.82
CA GLU A 13 16.67 -7.59 13.46
C GLU A 13 15.16 -7.85 13.36
N GLY A 14 14.68 -9.10 13.41
CA GLY A 14 13.27 -9.41 13.67
C GLY A 14 12.22 -9.02 12.60
N PHE A 15 12.59 -8.54 11.41
CA PHE A 15 11.62 -8.09 10.38
C PHE A 15 11.68 -8.89 9.07
N TYR A 16 11.01 -10.05 9.02
CA TYR A 16 10.91 -10.89 7.81
C TYR A 16 10.10 -10.27 6.67
N ALA A 17 9.21 -9.31 6.95
CA ALA A 17 8.34 -8.73 5.93
C ALA A 17 9.08 -7.78 4.96
N ILE A 18 10.16 -7.14 5.41
CA ILE A 18 10.88 -6.11 4.64
C ILE A 18 12.33 -6.48 4.34
N ASN A 19 12.90 -7.48 5.04
CA ASN A 19 14.31 -7.85 4.89
C ASN A 19 14.51 -9.37 4.87
N ASN A 20 13.73 -10.07 4.02
CA ASN A 20 13.94 -11.49 3.78
C ASN A 20 15.24 -11.71 2.98
N GLN A 21 16.25 -12.31 3.62
CA GLN A 21 17.56 -12.61 3.03
C GLN A 21 17.51 -13.53 1.80
N PHE A 22 16.43 -14.30 1.62
CA PHE A 22 16.24 -15.17 0.47
C PHE A 22 15.50 -14.49 -0.69
N GLN A 23 14.98 -13.28 -0.48
CA GLN A 23 14.29 -12.53 -1.51
C GLN A 23 15.32 -11.85 -2.43
N THR A 24 15.64 -12.53 -3.53
CA THR A 24 16.58 -12.03 -4.54
C THR A 24 15.98 -10.95 -5.42
N ASN A 25 14.67 -11.02 -5.69
CA ASN A 25 13.93 -10.11 -6.56
C ASN A 25 12.52 -9.86 -6.05
N GLY A 26 11.89 -8.79 -6.55
CA GLY A 26 10.49 -8.44 -6.30
C GLY A 26 10.27 -7.41 -5.18
N PRO A 27 9.01 -6.96 -4.98
CA PRO A 27 8.68 -5.92 -4.02
C PRO A 27 8.98 -6.35 -2.57
N LYS A 28 9.63 -5.48 -1.81
CA LYS A 28 9.88 -5.71 -0.37
C LYS A 28 8.73 -5.13 0.43
N GLY A 29 8.07 -5.98 1.22
CA GLY A 29 6.91 -5.59 2.03
C GLY A 29 5.58 -5.59 1.26
N PHE A 30 4.52 -5.21 1.97
CA PHE A 30 3.16 -5.24 1.45
C PHE A 30 2.82 -4.03 0.55
N SER A 31 3.61 -2.96 0.58
CA SER A 31 3.42 -1.78 -0.26
C SER A 31 4.72 -1.37 -0.97
N GLU A 32 4.58 -0.83 -2.17
CA GLU A 32 5.69 -0.28 -2.95
C GLU A 32 5.27 1.05 -3.56
N LEU A 33 6.14 2.06 -3.49
CA LEU A 33 5.95 3.38 -4.08
C LEU A 33 7.06 3.62 -5.10
N LYS A 34 6.68 4.02 -6.32
CA LYS A 34 7.61 4.39 -7.40
C LYS A 34 7.20 5.71 -8.02
N ILE A 35 8.17 6.52 -8.40
CA ILE A 35 7.95 7.66 -9.28
C ILE A 35 8.26 7.22 -10.69
N LEU A 36 7.29 7.37 -11.58
CA LEU A 36 7.40 7.02 -12.99
C LEU A 36 8.19 8.10 -13.73
N ALA A 37 8.69 7.78 -14.93
CA ALA A 37 9.51 8.69 -15.73
C ALA A 37 8.79 10.00 -16.10
N ASN A 38 7.45 9.98 -16.19
CA ASN A 38 6.61 11.14 -16.44
C ASN A 38 6.34 11.98 -15.17
N GLY A 39 6.85 11.57 -14.00
CA GLY A 39 6.64 12.25 -12.73
C GLY A 39 5.40 11.80 -11.96
N ASP A 40 4.63 10.85 -12.51
CA ASP A 40 3.48 10.26 -11.83
C ASP A 40 3.92 9.34 -10.69
N MET A 41 3.05 9.17 -9.71
CA MET A 41 3.28 8.31 -8.57
C MET A 41 2.54 6.99 -8.75
N PHE A 42 3.27 5.88 -8.76
CA PHE A 42 2.73 4.54 -8.75
C PHE A 42 2.81 3.95 -7.34
N VAL A 43 1.70 3.39 -6.87
CA VAL A 43 1.60 2.70 -5.60
C VAL A 43 1.05 1.30 -5.84
N ARG A 44 1.74 0.30 -5.30
CA ARG A 44 1.28 -1.09 -5.24
C ARG A 44 1.00 -1.44 -3.78
N MET A 45 -0.09 -2.16 -3.53
CA MET A 45 -0.42 -2.71 -2.22
C MET A 45 -0.93 -4.13 -2.34
N ASP A 46 -0.44 -5.00 -1.46
CA ASP A 46 -0.86 -6.39 -1.36
C ASP A 46 -2.07 -6.49 -0.42
N LEU A 47 -3.24 -6.75 -1.02
CA LEU A 47 -4.54 -6.85 -0.38
C LEU A 47 -5.14 -8.25 -0.63
N PRO A 48 -4.53 -9.31 -0.08
CA PRO A 48 -4.90 -10.69 -0.41
C PRO A 48 -6.34 -11.01 0.00
N GLY A 49 -7.05 -11.67 -0.92
CA GLY A 49 -8.44 -12.10 -0.73
C GLY A 49 -9.47 -11.00 -0.98
N VAL A 50 -9.07 -9.77 -1.31
CA VAL A 50 -10.00 -8.75 -1.80
C VAL A 50 -10.42 -9.12 -3.23
N PRO A 51 -11.73 -9.19 -3.53
CA PRO A 51 -12.22 -9.45 -4.88
C PRO A 51 -11.83 -8.34 -5.86
N ASP A 52 -11.61 -8.72 -7.12
CA ASP A 52 -11.27 -7.78 -8.21
C ASP A 52 -12.36 -6.71 -8.40
N GLU A 53 -13.63 -7.11 -8.26
CA GLU A 53 -14.79 -6.22 -8.34
C GLU A 53 -15.57 -6.15 -7.01
N GLY A 54 -16.03 -4.95 -6.65
CA GLY A 54 -16.91 -4.73 -5.48
C GLY A 54 -16.24 -4.87 -4.10
N GLY A 55 -14.98 -5.31 -4.04
CA GLY A 55 -14.21 -5.45 -2.80
C GLY A 55 -13.50 -4.17 -2.32
N MET A 56 -13.54 -3.10 -3.11
CA MET A 56 -12.69 -1.92 -2.94
C MET A 56 -13.49 -0.62 -3.05
N SER A 57 -13.13 0.37 -2.25
CA SER A 57 -13.59 1.75 -2.37
C SER A 57 -12.41 2.71 -2.21
N VAL A 58 -12.26 3.65 -3.16
CA VAL A 58 -11.14 4.59 -3.21
C VAL A 58 -11.67 6.01 -3.22
N TYR A 59 -11.16 6.85 -2.33
CA TYR A 59 -11.62 8.22 -2.13
C TYR A 59 -10.45 9.20 -2.18
N HIS A 60 -10.63 10.30 -2.92
CA HIS A 60 -9.67 11.41 -2.93
C HIS A 60 -10.05 12.43 -1.85
N ASN A 61 -9.24 12.53 -0.81
CA ASN A 61 -9.30 13.59 0.19
C ASN A 61 -8.57 14.83 -0.33
N ARG A 62 -9.34 15.78 -0.89
CA ARG A 62 -8.81 17.04 -1.44
C ARG A 62 -8.16 17.96 -0.39
N SER A 63 -8.54 17.85 0.88
CA SER A 63 -7.98 18.73 1.92
C SER A 63 -6.53 18.37 2.28
N GLU A 64 -6.22 17.07 2.24
CA GLU A 64 -4.89 16.52 2.55
C GLU A 64 -4.13 16.10 1.30
N GLU A 65 -4.75 16.28 0.13
CA GLU A 65 -4.27 15.83 -1.16
C GLU A 65 -3.81 14.35 -1.12
N SER A 66 -4.68 13.53 -0.51
CA SER A 66 -4.45 12.12 -0.21
C SER A 66 -5.54 11.23 -0.80
N VAL A 67 -5.19 9.97 -1.04
CA VAL A 67 -6.07 8.93 -1.53
C VAL A 67 -6.23 7.90 -0.43
N VAL A 68 -7.46 7.75 0.04
CA VAL A 68 -7.85 6.78 1.05
C VAL A 68 -8.46 5.56 0.37
N VAL A 69 -7.98 4.39 0.73
CA VAL A 69 -8.39 3.11 0.17
C VAL A 69 -8.98 2.25 1.28
N TYR A 70 -10.21 1.83 1.08
CA TYR A 70 -10.91 0.85 1.90
C TYR A 70 -11.09 -0.43 1.10
N ALA A 71 -10.63 -1.55 1.63
CA ALA A 71 -10.77 -2.85 0.97
C ALA A 71 -11.33 -3.90 1.93
N LYS A 72 -12.17 -4.78 1.39
CA LYS A 72 -12.82 -5.86 2.13
C LYS A 72 -12.55 -7.18 1.44
N ALA A 73 -11.89 -8.08 2.16
CA ALA A 73 -11.75 -9.47 1.77
C ALA A 73 -12.80 -10.30 2.51
N PRO A 74 -13.73 -10.97 1.81
CA PRO A 74 -14.75 -11.79 2.44
C PRO A 74 -14.12 -12.95 3.22
N LYS A 75 -14.85 -13.46 4.21
CA LYS A 75 -14.49 -14.69 4.90
C LYS A 75 -14.71 -15.87 3.94
N VAL A 76 -13.62 -16.52 3.52
CA VAL A 76 -13.67 -17.70 2.64
C VAL A 76 -13.31 -18.97 3.41
N HIS A 77 -12.42 -18.88 4.41
CA HIS A 77 -11.96 -20.06 5.14
C HIS A 77 -12.83 -20.35 6.38
N THR A 78 -13.08 -21.63 6.66
CA THR A 78 -13.82 -22.08 7.86
C THR A 78 -13.17 -21.62 9.16
N HIS A 79 -11.83 -21.63 9.19
CA HIS A 79 -11.00 -21.15 10.31
C HIS A 79 -10.82 -19.62 10.39
N ASP A 80 -11.33 -18.84 9.44
CA ASP A 80 -11.35 -17.38 9.60
C ASP A 80 -12.51 -17.00 10.54
N SER A 81 -12.27 -16.20 11.57
CA SER A 81 -13.32 -15.74 12.50
C SER A 81 -14.24 -14.70 11.83
N THR A 82 -13.65 -13.78 11.06
CA THR A 82 -14.32 -12.65 10.39
C THR A 82 -13.73 -12.41 9.00
N GLU A 83 -14.40 -11.56 8.23
CA GLU A 83 -13.79 -10.91 7.06
C GLU A 83 -12.54 -10.11 7.43
N ARG A 84 -11.66 -9.84 6.45
CA ARG A 84 -10.50 -8.96 6.63
C ARG A 84 -10.80 -7.60 6.01
N ARG A 85 -10.39 -6.55 6.73
CA ARG A 85 -10.54 -5.16 6.27
C ARG A 85 -9.18 -4.48 6.21
N TYR A 86 -8.97 -3.75 5.14
CA TYR A 86 -7.78 -2.96 4.89
C TYR A 86 -8.18 -1.49 4.81
N LEU A 87 -7.44 -0.66 5.54
CA LEU A 87 -7.51 0.79 5.45
C LEU A 87 -6.10 1.33 5.27
N THR A 88 -5.91 2.12 4.24
CA THR A 88 -4.63 2.73 3.89
C THR A 88 -4.87 4.08 3.24
N SER A 89 -3.92 4.99 3.41
CA SER A 89 -3.93 6.32 2.81
C SER A 89 -2.58 6.57 2.15
N THR A 90 -2.60 7.25 1.01
CA THR A 90 -1.38 7.67 0.30
C THR A 90 -1.60 9.04 -0.32
N GLY A 91 -0.71 9.99 -0.08
CA GLY A 91 -0.85 11.35 -0.58
C GLY A 91 0.39 11.87 -1.29
N ILE A 92 0.24 13.04 -1.91
CA ILE A 92 1.39 13.75 -2.49
C ILE A 92 2.04 14.64 -1.42
N GLY A 93 3.31 14.38 -1.14
CA GLY A 93 4.08 15.12 -0.15
C GLY A 93 4.56 16.51 -0.61
N CYS A 94 3.80 17.20 -1.46
CA CYS A 94 4.13 18.54 -1.94
C CYS A 94 2.94 19.49 -1.82
N SER A 95 3.16 20.61 -1.12
CA SER A 95 2.15 21.66 -0.90
C SER A 95 1.87 22.53 -2.14
N CYS A 96 2.65 22.39 -3.20
CA CYS A 96 2.47 23.11 -4.46
C CYS A 96 1.79 22.24 -5.54
N CYS A 97 1.40 21.01 -5.20
CA CYS A 97 0.84 20.05 -6.14
C CYS A 97 -0.62 19.74 -5.79
N ALA A 98 -1.40 19.35 -6.80
CA ALA A 98 -2.71 18.74 -6.63
C ALA A 98 -2.77 17.44 -7.44
N ILE A 99 -3.56 16.46 -6.98
CA ILE A 99 -3.89 15.26 -7.74
C ILE A 99 -4.80 15.70 -8.88
N LEU A 100 -4.31 15.50 -10.11
CA LEU A 100 -5.05 15.79 -11.32
C LEU A 100 -6.00 14.64 -11.65
N SER A 101 -5.49 13.42 -11.60
CA SER A 101 -6.24 12.22 -11.93
C SER A 101 -5.66 11.01 -11.21
N MET A 102 -6.49 9.97 -11.14
CA MET A 102 -6.17 8.72 -10.47
C MET A 102 -6.68 7.55 -11.32
N THR A 103 -5.83 6.54 -11.49
CA THR A 103 -6.19 5.26 -12.09
C THR A 103 -5.98 4.16 -11.08
N THR A 104 -6.99 3.32 -10.90
CA THR A 104 -6.98 2.21 -9.95
C THR A 104 -7.16 0.89 -10.68
N HIS A 105 -6.46 -0.15 -10.22
CA HIS A 105 -6.60 -1.49 -10.73
C HIS A 105 -6.41 -2.51 -9.61
N MET A 106 -7.40 -3.36 -9.40
CA MET A 106 -7.35 -4.45 -8.44
C MET A 106 -7.36 -5.76 -9.21
N SER A 107 -6.32 -6.59 -9.02
CA SER A 107 -6.30 -7.95 -9.55
C SER A 107 -5.44 -8.85 -8.68
N ASP A 108 -5.84 -10.11 -8.54
CA ASP A 108 -5.02 -11.16 -7.90
C ASP A 108 -4.62 -10.83 -6.45
N GLY A 109 -5.48 -10.09 -5.73
CA GLY A 109 -5.14 -9.62 -4.39
C GLY A 109 -4.10 -8.50 -4.36
N VAL A 110 -3.83 -7.82 -5.48
CA VAL A 110 -2.87 -6.71 -5.59
C VAL A 110 -3.55 -5.46 -6.15
N PHE A 111 -3.57 -4.41 -5.33
CA PHE A 111 -4.04 -3.08 -5.70
C PHE A 111 -2.91 -2.27 -6.32
N ARG A 112 -3.20 -1.62 -7.44
CA ARG A 112 -2.30 -0.75 -8.18
C ARG A 112 -2.98 0.60 -8.38
N LEU A 113 -2.27 1.64 -8.03
CA LEU A 113 -2.73 3.02 -8.07
C LEU A 113 -1.70 3.86 -8.81
N THR A 114 -2.14 4.58 -9.83
CA THR A 114 -1.34 5.61 -10.50
C THR A 114 -1.97 6.97 -10.24
N LEU A 115 -1.19 7.88 -9.68
CA LEU A 115 -1.58 9.26 -9.40
C LEU A 115 -0.82 10.20 -10.33
N SER A 116 -1.58 10.95 -11.11
CA SER A 116 -1.04 12.08 -11.86
C SER A 116 -1.20 13.35 -11.03
N LYS A 117 -0.14 14.16 -10.98
CA LYS A 117 -0.12 15.42 -10.24
C LYS A 117 0.10 16.61 -11.17
N THR A 118 -0.52 17.72 -10.83
CA THR A 118 -0.27 19.01 -11.47
C THR A 118 0.25 20.01 -10.46
N ARG A 119 0.93 21.07 -10.93
CA ARG A 119 1.27 22.20 -10.08
C ARG A 119 0.05 23.10 -9.91
N ILE A 120 -0.20 23.53 -8.69
CA ILE A 120 -1.24 24.52 -8.37
C ILE A 120 -0.85 25.87 -8.98
N ASP A 121 0.43 26.24 -8.87
CA ASP A 121 0.99 27.45 -9.47
C ASP A 121 2.24 27.10 -10.31
N PRO A 122 2.20 27.26 -11.65
CA PRO A 122 3.33 26.99 -12.52
C PRO A 122 4.48 28.00 -12.37
N ASN A 123 4.21 29.22 -11.86
CA ASN A 123 5.20 30.29 -11.71
C ASN A 123 6.05 30.16 -10.43
N ARG A 124 5.67 29.28 -9.50
CA ARG A 124 6.45 29.03 -8.28
C ARG A 124 7.65 28.14 -8.60
N SER A 125 8.86 28.71 -8.48
CA SER A 125 10.12 28.09 -8.89
C SER A 125 10.56 26.90 -8.03
N SER A 126 10.11 26.82 -6.78
CA SER A 126 10.55 25.81 -5.82
C SER A 126 9.36 25.02 -5.26
N CYS A 127 9.20 23.81 -5.80
CA CYS A 127 8.37 22.76 -5.22
C CYS A 127 9.30 21.78 -4.49
N ILE A 128 9.55 22.00 -3.20
CA ILE A 128 10.25 21.01 -2.38
C ILE A 128 9.25 19.88 -2.11
N GLY A 129 9.40 18.76 -2.81
CA GLY A 129 8.64 17.55 -2.52
C GLY A 129 9.30 16.78 -1.40
N GLN A 130 8.72 16.80 -0.20
CA GLN A 130 9.05 15.81 0.83
C GLN A 130 8.09 14.65 0.64
N TYR A 131 8.48 13.65 -0.15
CA TYR A 131 7.73 12.41 -0.24
C TYR A 131 7.83 11.68 1.09
N HIS A 132 6.90 11.97 1.99
CA HIS A 132 6.71 11.18 3.20
C HIS A 132 5.52 10.26 2.95
N PRO A 133 5.74 8.96 2.65
CA PRO A 133 4.64 8.02 2.62
C PRO A 133 4.07 7.89 4.04
N SER A 134 3.00 8.62 4.30
CA SER A 134 2.17 8.43 5.49
C SER A 134 1.29 7.19 5.25
N PHE A 135 1.85 6.00 5.48
CA PHE A 135 1.07 4.77 5.50
C PHE A 135 0.52 4.54 6.91
N SER A 136 -0.72 4.96 7.18
CA SER A 136 -1.46 4.47 8.33
C SER A 136 -2.08 3.12 7.97
N ASN A 137 -1.49 2.02 8.48
CA ASN A 137 -2.06 0.69 8.31
C ASN A 137 -2.91 0.35 9.52
N ILE A 138 -4.21 0.22 9.31
CA ILE A 138 -5.10 -0.47 10.26
C ILE A 138 -5.63 -1.70 9.54
N SER A 139 -5.00 -2.85 9.79
CA SER A 139 -5.56 -4.15 9.43
C SER A 139 -6.14 -4.79 10.67
N TYR A 140 -7.47 -4.83 10.77
CA TYR A 140 -8.16 -5.65 11.77
C TYR A 140 -8.43 -7.01 11.15
N ALA A 141 -7.58 -7.98 11.46
CA ALA A 141 -7.87 -9.40 11.29
C ALA A 141 -7.67 -10.07 12.65
N ARG A 142 -8.75 -10.20 13.44
CA ARG A 142 -8.69 -10.94 14.72
C ARG A 142 -8.71 -12.43 14.42
N ARG A 143 -7.54 -13.04 14.24
CA ARG A 143 -7.41 -14.52 14.22
C ARG A 143 -7.62 -15.00 15.66
N LEU A 144 -8.75 -15.67 15.94
CA LEU A 144 -9.01 -16.38 17.21
C LEU A 144 -8.73 -17.86 17.00
#